data_AF-A0A6B1BY47-F1
#
_entry.id   AF-A0A6B1BY47-F1
#
_cell.length_a   1.000
_cell.length_b   1.000
_cell.length_c   1.000
_cell.angle_alpha   90.00
_cell.angle_beta   90.00
_cell.angle_gamma   90.00
#
_symmetry.space_group_name_H-M   'P 1'
#
loop_
_entity.id
_entity.type
_entity.pdbx_description
1 polymer ?
#
loop_
_entity_poly.entity_id
_entity_poly.type
_entity_poly.pdbx_seq_one_letter_code
_entity_poly.pdbx_strand_id
1 'polypeptide(L)'
;MSGRTSCNDSVLLEPTLASVANTGLLEEVETIHLDRGYAGYPPAQTCRRWGIDDIVRTPNRPPGQARGAPKTEPLGQRWTVERTNSWLSNYGQLRRNTDRKPDSRHAAMRFATTIIITAKLIDRQNRYNPT
;
A
#
# COMPACT_ATOMS: atom_id res chain seq x y z
N MET A 1 0.13 -0.53 -34.24
CA MET A 1 0.73 0.13 -33.06
C MET A 1 -0.39 0.40 -32.07
N SER A 2 -0.60 -0.48 -31.08
CA SER A 2 -1.58 -0.24 -30.01
C SER A 2 -0.84 0.38 -28.83
N GLY A 3 -1.08 1.67 -28.60
CA GLY A 3 -0.50 2.40 -27.47
C GLY A 3 -0.97 1.78 -26.16
N ARG A 4 -0.04 1.44 -25.26
CA ARG A 4 -0.37 0.99 -23.91
C ARG A 4 -1.17 2.08 -23.20
N THR A 5 -2.47 1.84 -23.02
CA THR A 5 -3.28 2.50 -22.01
C THR A 5 -2.60 2.31 -20.66
N SER A 6 -2.57 3.33 -19.80
CA SER A 6 -1.93 3.28 -18.48
C SER A 6 -2.27 1.97 -17.76
N CYS A 7 -1.26 1.16 -17.40
CA CYS A 7 -1.49 -0.01 -16.56
C CYS A 7 -2.13 0.46 -15.27
N ASN A 8 -3.39 0.10 -15.06
CA ASN A 8 -4.07 0.38 -13.81
C ASN A 8 -3.38 -0.46 -12.73
N ASP A 9 -2.83 0.19 -11.71
CA ASP A 9 -2.12 -0.46 -10.60
C ASP A 9 -2.97 -1.52 -9.89
N SER A 10 -4.29 -1.45 -10.01
CA SER A 10 -5.19 -2.48 -9.50
C SER A 10 -4.95 -3.89 -10.03
N VAL A 11 -4.34 -4.03 -11.21
CA VAL A 11 -3.92 -5.34 -11.76
C VAL A 11 -2.82 -5.97 -10.90
N LEU A 12 -2.06 -5.17 -10.13
CA LEU A 12 -0.98 -5.65 -9.26
C LEU A 12 -1.48 -6.24 -7.94
N LEU A 13 -2.77 -6.09 -7.57
CA LEU A 13 -3.27 -6.60 -6.29
C LEU A 13 -3.15 -8.13 -6.19
N GLU A 14 -3.63 -8.84 -7.21
CA GLU A 14 -3.60 -10.30 -7.28
C GLU A 14 -2.16 -10.86 -7.19
N PRO A 15 -1.19 -10.43 -8.02
CA PRO A 15 0.19 -10.92 -7.90
C PRO A 15 0.86 -10.49 -6.58
N THR A 16 0.46 -9.37 -5.99
CA THR A 16 0.97 -8.95 -4.67
C THR A 16 0.50 -9.90 -3.57
N LEU A 17 -0.80 -10.22 -3.52
CA LEU A 17 -1.35 -11.16 -2.54
C LEU A 17 -0.75 -12.56 -2.72
N ALA A 18 -0.58 -13.03 -3.96
CA ALA A 18 0.10 -14.29 -4.23
C ALA A 18 1.55 -14.30 -3.73
N SER A 19 2.28 -13.20 -3.92
CA SER A 19 3.66 -13.06 -3.41
C SER A 19 3.71 -13.11 -1.88
N VAL A 20 2.77 -12.46 -1.19
CA VAL A 20 2.65 -12.50 0.28
C VAL A 20 2.30 -13.91 0.75
N ALA A 21 1.37 -14.59 0.07
CA ALA A 21 1.02 -15.98 0.35
C ALA A 21 2.24 -16.91 0.23
N ASN A 22 3.06 -16.74 -0.80
CA ASN A 22 4.28 -17.52 -1.00
C ASN A 22 5.31 -17.33 0.12
N THR A 23 5.26 -16.22 0.85
CA THR A 23 6.10 -15.98 2.03
C THR A 23 5.51 -16.54 3.32
N GLY A 24 4.30 -17.10 3.30
CA GLY A 24 3.60 -17.60 4.48
C GLY A 24 3.07 -16.51 5.41
N LEU A 25 3.07 -15.26 4.97
CA LEU A 25 2.68 -14.10 5.79
C LEU A 25 1.22 -13.69 5.61
N LEU A 26 0.48 -14.33 4.71
CA LEU A 26 -0.88 -13.92 4.40
C LEU A 26 -1.83 -14.07 5.60
N GLU A 27 -1.65 -15.11 6.40
CA GLU A 27 -2.45 -15.37 7.61
C GLU A 27 -2.21 -14.33 8.72
N GLU A 28 -1.07 -13.64 8.68
CA GLU A 28 -0.71 -12.56 9.62
C GLU A 28 -1.30 -11.20 9.19
N VAL A 29 -1.89 -11.11 7.99
CA VAL A 29 -2.47 -9.86 7.47
C VAL A 29 -3.94 -9.77 7.90
N GLU A 30 -4.17 -9.06 9.01
CA GLU A 30 -5.52 -8.79 9.51
C GLU A 30 -6.27 -7.75 8.66
N THR A 31 -5.64 -6.61 8.38
CA THR A 31 -6.25 -5.47 7.68
C THR A 31 -5.44 -5.05 6.46
N ILE A 32 -6.12 -4.80 5.34
CA ILE A 32 -5.49 -4.23 4.13
C ILE A 32 -5.97 -2.80 3.87
N HIS A 33 -5.01 -1.87 3.71
CA HIS A 33 -5.27 -0.49 3.32
C HIS A 33 -5.02 -0.30 1.82
N LEU A 34 -6.05 0.11 1.09
CA LEU A 34 -5.98 0.30 -0.36
C LEU A 34 -6.22 1.77 -0.76
N ASP A 35 -5.37 2.29 -1.63
CA ASP A 35 -5.57 3.63 -2.19
C ASP A 35 -6.82 3.69 -3.09
N ARG A 36 -7.33 4.92 -3.30
CA ARG A 36 -8.44 5.20 -4.21
C ARG A 36 -8.19 4.71 -5.64
N GLY A 37 -6.94 4.59 -6.09
CA GLY A 37 -6.61 3.97 -7.38
C GLY A 37 -7.18 2.56 -7.57
N TYR A 38 -7.40 1.82 -6.49
CA TYR A 38 -8.01 0.48 -6.51
C TYR A 38 -9.54 0.49 -6.60
N ALA A 39 -10.18 1.65 -6.54
CA ALA A 39 -11.64 1.73 -6.45
C ALA A 39 -12.37 1.29 -7.74
N GLY A 40 -11.72 1.40 -8.91
CA GLY A 40 -12.26 0.94 -10.21
C GLY A 40 -12.11 -0.56 -10.49
N TYR A 41 -11.41 -1.29 -9.63
CA TYR A 41 -11.26 -2.74 -9.64
C TYR A 41 -12.22 -3.35 -8.59
N PRO A 42 -12.45 -4.67 -8.53
CA PRO A 42 -13.15 -5.29 -7.39
C PRO A 42 -12.16 -5.74 -6.29
N PRO A 43 -11.39 -4.85 -5.62
CA PRO A 43 -10.34 -5.26 -4.70
C PRO A 43 -10.92 -5.98 -3.49
N ALA A 44 -12.14 -5.63 -3.07
CA ALA A 44 -12.81 -6.29 -1.97
C ALA A 44 -13.08 -7.77 -2.25
N GLN A 45 -13.51 -8.10 -3.47
CA GLN A 45 -13.71 -9.49 -3.87
C GLN A 45 -12.39 -10.23 -3.97
N THR A 46 -11.35 -9.58 -4.49
CA THR A 46 -10.00 -10.15 -4.56
C THR A 46 -9.46 -10.45 -3.17
N CYS A 47 -9.41 -9.48 -2.26
CA CYS A 47 -8.89 -9.68 -0.90
C CYS A 47 -9.64 -10.79 -0.15
N ARG A 48 -10.97 -10.86 -0.28
CA ARG A 48 -11.78 -11.93 0.33
C ARG A 48 -11.48 -13.33 -0.21
N ARG A 49 -11.16 -13.48 -1.51
CA ARG A 49 -10.69 -14.77 -2.05
C ARG A 49 -9.38 -15.23 -1.41
N TRP A 50 -8.57 -14.29 -0.95
CA TRP A 50 -7.32 -14.53 -0.24
C TRP A 50 -7.51 -14.55 1.30
N GLY A 51 -8.75 -14.57 1.80
CA GLY A 51 -9.04 -14.66 3.24
C GLY A 51 -8.91 -13.36 4.03
N ILE A 52 -8.77 -12.21 3.36
CA ILE A 52 -8.69 -10.89 4.02
C ILE A 52 -10.06 -10.21 3.96
N ASP A 53 -10.70 -10.10 5.11
CA ASP A 53 -12.05 -9.52 5.23
C ASP A 53 -12.05 -8.05 5.65
N ASP A 54 -11.06 -7.60 6.44
CA ASP A 54 -10.94 -6.21 6.86
C ASP A 54 -10.18 -5.37 5.82
N ILE A 55 -10.93 -4.51 5.13
CA ILE A 55 -10.46 -3.77 3.96
C ILE A 55 -10.78 -2.30 4.14
N VAL A 56 -9.75 -1.51 4.44
CA VAL A 56 -9.85 -0.05 4.55
C VAL A 56 -9.56 0.57 3.20
N ARG A 57 -10.58 1.15 2.57
CA ARG A 57 -10.46 1.84 1.28
C ARG A 57 -11.40 3.02 1.17
N THR A 58 -11.04 3.97 0.33
CA THR A 58 -11.95 5.03 -0.06
C THR A 58 -13.11 4.46 -0.88
N PRO A 59 -14.39 4.68 -0.48
CA PRO A 59 -15.53 4.15 -1.20
C PRO A 59 -15.72 4.80 -2.59
N ASN A 60 -16.29 4.02 -3.51
CA ASN A 60 -16.70 4.55 -4.82
C ASN A 60 -17.84 5.56 -4.66
N ARG A 61 -17.91 6.51 -5.60
CA ARG A 61 -19.10 7.35 -5.73
C ARG A 61 -20.29 6.45 -6.09
N PRO A 62 -21.45 6.60 -5.43
CA PRO A 62 -22.64 5.89 -5.83
C PRO A 62 -23.05 6.31 -7.26
N PRO A 63 -23.66 5.40 -8.04
CA PRO A 63 -24.18 5.71 -9.37
C PRO A 63 -25.13 6.92 -9.30
N GLY A 64 -24.94 7.92 -10.18
CA GLY A 64 -25.83 9.09 -10.28
C GLY A 64 -25.37 10.38 -9.58
N GLN A 65 -24.28 10.38 -8.78
CA GLN A 65 -23.71 11.63 -8.28
C GLN A 65 -22.81 12.32 -9.33
N ALA A 66 -23.12 13.58 -9.65
CA ALA A 66 -22.38 14.38 -10.63
C ALA A 66 -20.88 14.49 -10.30
N ARG A 67 -20.02 14.46 -11.34
CA ARG A 67 -18.55 14.55 -11.24
C ARG A 67 -18.02 15.90 -10.70
N GLY A 68 -18.88 16.86 -10.39
CA GLY A 68 -18.51 18.28 -10.17
C GLY A 68 -18.14 18.69 -8.74
N ALA A 69 -18.47 17.90 -7.71
CA ALA A 69 -18.09 18.26 -6.34
C ALA A 69 -16.82 17.48 -5.91
N PRO A 70 -15.67 18.15 -5.67
CA PRO A 70 -14.58 17.53 -4.94
C PRO A 70 -15.09 17.27 -3.52
N LYS A 71 -15.34 16.00 -3.20
CA LYS A 71 -15.53 15.62 -1.80
C LYS A 71 -14.15 15.62 -1.16
N THR A 72 -13.99 16.45 -0.14
CA THR A 72 -12.89 16.36 0.81
C THR A 72 -12.95 14.96 1.42
N GLU A 73 -12.07 14.09 0.95
CA GLU A 73 -11.87 12.80 1.60
C GLU A 73 -11.45 13.09 3.04
N PRO A 74 -12.08 12.48 4.06
CA PRO A 74 -11.59 12.63 5.42
C PRO A 74 -10.14 12.15 5.45
N LEU A 75 -9.22 13.05 5.77
CA LEU A 75 -7.76 12.85 5.72
C LEU A 75 -7.34 11.52 6.36
N GLY A 76 -8.06 11.06 7.38
CA GLY A 76 -7.76 9.86 8.16
C GLY A 76 -7.59 8.57 7.35
N GLN A 77 -8.46 8.26 6.38
CA GLN A 77 -8.40 6.96 5.68
C GLN A 77 -7.26 6.88 4.65
N ARG A 78 -6.95 7.99 3.99
CA ARG A 78 -5.84 8.06 3.01
C ARG A 78 -4.49 8.21 3.70
N TRP A 79 -4.48 8.78 4.92
CA TRP A 79 -3.26 9.06 5.67
C TRP A 79 -2.37 7.82 5.75
N THR A 80 -2.90 6.64 6.10
CA THR A 80 -2.05 5.44 6.30
C THR A 80 -1.25 5.09 5.04
N VAL A 81 -1.89 5.12 3.86
CA VAL A 81 -1.22 4.82 2.59
C VAL A 81 -0.24 5.93 2.21
N GLU A 82 -0.66 7.18 2.29
CA GLU A 82 0.19 8.34 1.95
C GLU A 82 1.40 8.48 2.89
N ARG A 83 1.22 8.22 4.18
CA ARG A 83 2.28 8.22 5.21
C ARG A 83 3.27 7.10 4.97
N THR A 84 2.79 5.89 4.66
CA THR A 84 3.66 4.77 4.32
C THR A 84 4.47 5.07 3.07
N ASN A 85 3.82 5.59 2.02
CA ASN A 85 4.52 6.01 0.81
C ASN A 85 5.54 7.13 1.09
N SER A 86 5.22 8.08 1.97
CA SER A 86 6.11 9.16 2.37
C SER A 86 7.35 8.64 3.11
N TRP A 87 7.19 7.67 4.02
CA TRP A 87 8.33 7.04 4.70
C TRP A 87 9.29 6.36 3.73
N LEU A 88 8.74 5.61 2.77
CA LEU A 88 9.54 4.92 1.75
C LEU A 88 10.18 5.90 0.78
N SER A 89 9.45 6.93 0.34
CA SER A 89 9.95 7.95 -0.59
C SER A 89 11.00 8.87 0.04
N ASN A 90 11.03 8.98 1.37
CA ASN A 90 12.10 9.69 2.08
C ASN A 90 13.42 8.91 2.10
N TYR A 91 13.40 7.61 1.84
CA TYR A 91 14.62 6.85 1.62
C TYR A 91 15.16 7.17 0.22
N GLY A 92 16.29 7.90 0.16
CA GLY A 92 16.77 8.55 -1.06
C GLY A 92 16.99 7.61 -2.26
N GLN A 93 17.40 6.37 -2.01
CA GLN A 93 17.54 5.33 -3.04
C GLN A 93 16.19 4.75 -3.47
N LEU A 94 15.17 4.75 -2.59
CA LEU A 94 13.83 4.34 -2.99
C LEU A 94 13.17 5.40 -3.90
N ARG A 95 13.48 6.68 -3.68
CA ARG A 95 12.98 7.77 -4.53
C ARG A 95 13.60 7.81 -5.93
N ARG A 96 14.86 7.40 -6.07
CA ARG A 96 15.61 7.47 -7.33
C ARG A 96 15.95 6.08 -7.83
N ASN A 97 15.45 5.70 -9.00
CA ASN A 97 15.81 4.42 -9.59
C ASN A 97 17.12 4.54 -10.38
N THR A 98 18.25 4.38 -9.69
CA THR A 98 19.58 4.29 -10.32
C THR A 98 20.09 2.85 -10.41
N ASP A 99 19.30 1.88 -9.95
CA ASP A 99 19.68 0.48 -9.89
C ASP A 99 19.50 -0.19 -11.27
N ARG A 100 20.53 -0.91 -11.72
CA ARG A 100 20.48 -1.66 -13.00
C ARG A 100 19.72 -2.98 -12.88
N LYS A 101 19.66 -3.57 -11.68
CA LYS A 101 19.06 -4.87 -11.41
C LYS A 101 17.88 -4.73 -10.44
N PRO A 102 16.75 -5.44 -10.66
CA PRO A 102 15.60 -5.40 -9.76
C PRO A 102 15.94 -5.92 -8.35
N ASP A 103 16.92 -6.82 -8.22
CA ASP A 103 17.34 -7.35 -6.92
C ASP A 103 17.92 -6.27 -6.00
N SER A 104 18.68 -5.33 -6.54
CA SER A 104 19.20 -4.18 -5.79
C SER A 104 18.06 -3.31 -5.25
N ARG A 105 17.00 -3.16 -6.06
CA ARG A 105 15.79 -2.44 -5.66
C ARG A 105 15.02 -3.17 -4.56
N HIS A 106 14.87 -4.49 -4.67
CA HIS A 106 14.25 -5.31 -3.63
C HIS A 106 15.04 -5.28 -2.31
N ALA A 107 16.37 -5.29 -2.39
CA ALA A 107 17.24 -5.16 -1.23
C ALA A 107 17.07 -3.80 -0.53
N ALA A 108 17.08 -2.69 -1.30
CA ALA A 108 16.83 -1.36 -0.77
C ALA A 108 15.44 -1.23 -0.12
N MET A 109 14.42 -1.85 -0.73
CA MET A 109 13.06 -1.88 -0.20
C MET A 109 12.98 -2.62 1.14
N ARG A 110 13.57 -3.83 1.22
CA ARG A 110 13.64 -4.61 2.46
C ARG A 110 14.40 -3.84 3.55
N PHE A 111 15.54 -3.26 3.21
CA PHE A 111 16.37 -2.51 4.15
C PHE A 111 15.66 -1.28 4.72
N ALA A 112 15.00 -0.48 3.85
CA ALA A 112 14.21 0.66 4.29
C ALA A 112 13.07 0.25 5.22
N THR A 113 12.32 -0.81 4.89
CA THR A 113 11.25 -1.34 5.74
C THR A 113 11.80 -1.78 7.10
N THR A 114 12.91 -2.50 7.15
CA THR A 114 13.54 -2.93 8.41
C THR A 114 13.90 -1.75 9.29
N ILE A 115 14.53 -0.70 8.73
CA ILE A 115 14.88 0.52 9.49
C ILE A 115 13.62 1.20 10.04
N ILE A 116 12.60 1.39 9.21
CA ILE A 116 11.36 2.08 9.61
C ILE A 116 10.66 1.31 10.74
N ILE A 117 10.50 0.00 10.60
CA ILE A 117 9.87 -0.84 11.63
C ILE A 117 10.68 -0.80 12.92
N THR A 118 12.01 -0.96 12.83
CA THR A 118 12.89 -0.94 14.01
C THR A 118 12.80 0.38 14.76
N ALA A 119 12.91 1.51 14.05
CA ALA A 119 12.77 2.84 14.65
C ALA A 119 11.41 3.03 15.32
N LYS A 120 10.32 2.58 14.68
CA LYS A 120 8.97 2.66 15.25
C LYS A 120 8.79 1.80 16.50
N LEU A 121 9.41 0.62 16.54
CA LEU A 121 9.38 -0.24 17.72
C LEU A 121 10.14 0.39 18.89
N ILE A 122 11.31 1.00 18.62
CA ILE A 122 12.08 1.75 19.64
C ILE A 122 11.31 2.97 20.14
N ASP A 123 10.76 3.79 19.24
CA ASP A 123 9.92 4.94 19.62
C ASP A 123 8.75 4.51 20.51
N ARG A 124 8.09 3.41 20.15
CA ARG A 124 6.99 2.83 20.93
C ARG A 124 7.48 2.36 22.30
N GLN A 125 8.62 1.66 22.36
CA GLN A 125 9.21 1.21 23.62
C GLN A 125 9.54 2.40 24.54
N ASN A 126 10.25 3.42 24.03
CA ASN A 126 10.62 4.61 24.79
C ASN A 126 9.41 5.39 25.30
N ARG A 127 8.31 5.42 24.53
CA ARG A 127 7.07 6.07 24.95
C ARG A 127 6.41 5.40 26.15
N TYR A 128 6.47 4.07 26.24
CA TYR A 128 5.82 3.30 27.31
C TYR A 128 6.76 2.93 28.46
N ASN A 129 8.08 2.94 28.23
CA ASN A 129 9.11 2.72 29.22
C ASN A 129 10.11 3.88 29.22
N PRO A 130 9.72 5.11 29.62
CA PRO A 130 10.66 6.19 29.78
C PRO A 130 11.60 5.85 30.95
N THR A 131 12.84 5.50 30.64
CA THR A 131 13.95 5.52 31.60
C THR A 131 14.35 6.94 31.94
#